data_AF-A0A7Z1DWH6-F1
#
_entry.id   AF-A0A7Z1DWH6-F1
#
_cell.length_a   1.000
_cell.length_b   1.000
_cell.length_c   1.000
_cell.angle_alpha   90.00
_cell.angle_beta   90.00
_cell.angle_gamma   90.00
#
_symmetry.space_group_name_H-M   'P 1'
#
loop_
_entity.id
_entity.type
_entity.pdbx_description
1 polymer ?
#
loop_
_entity_poly.entity_id
_entity_poly.type
_entity_poly.pdbx_seq_one_letter_code
_entity_poly.pdbx_strand_id
1 'polypeptide(L)'
;MPSDQPLHAMSIDVEDYFHVAALSGVIKPEQWPTLPSRVEQNTRKLLDLFERHQVKATFFVLGWVAEHYPELVREIDRAGHEIASHGYSHQLIYRQSPETFLQETRRSKALLEDLTGKAVQGYRAASYSITKDSLWALDILAECGFRWDSSIFPVRHDNYGIPGSPRAPYTIRTENGALLQEFPLTTARVLGLPVPAAGGGYFRQFPYPLFRYLFNNASGNGHRPQMFYLHPWEVDPEQPRFNNASWFSRFRHYTNLDKCEQRLEQLLKDFRFSTVSESFRAYSPERQTLSTRQILGIA
;
A
#
# COMPACT_ATOMS: atom_id res chain seq x y z
N MET A 1 19.92 19.81 4.99
CA MET A 1 19.46 19.20 3.72
C MET A 1 18.56 20.21 3.03
N PRO A 2 18.70 20.48 1.73
CA PRO A 2 17.91 21.52 1.06
C PRO A 2 16.42 21.19 1.13
N SER A 3 15.61 22.21 1.40
CA SER A 3 14.16 22.16 1.56
C SER A 3 13.36 21.80 0.29
N ASP A 4 14.03 21.54 -0.83
CA ASP A 4 13.43 21.41 -2.17
C ASP A 4 13.12 19.96 -2.60
N GLN A 5 13.51 18.95 -1.83
CA GLN A 5 13.14 17.56 -2.14
C GLN A 5 11.71 17.25 -1.65
N PRO A 6 10.89 16.58 -2.47
CA PRO A 6 9.53 16.24 -2.11
C PRO A 6 9.53 15.26 -0.93
N LEU A 7 8.52 15.38 -0.07
CA LEU A 7 8.30 14.44 1.02
C LEU A 7 7.51 13.24 0.48
N HIS A 8 8.18 12.10 0.31
CA HIS A 8 7.56 10.88 -0.21
C HIS A 8 6.80 10.14 0.90
N ALA A 9 5.81 9.33 0.50
CA ALA A 9 5.05 8.50 1.43
C ALA A 9 5.74 7.14 1.59
N MET A 10 6.11 6.81 2.84
CA MET A 10 6.54 5.46 3.24
C MET A 10 5.34 4.72 3.80
N SER A 11 5.03 3.55 3.25
CA SER A 11 3.91 2.75 3.71
C SER A 11 4.25 1.28 3.87
N ILE A 12 3.57 0.64 4.82
CA ILE A 12 3.69 -0.79 5.10
C ILE A 12 2.30 -1.41 5.07
N ASP A 13 2.11 -2.40 4.20
CA ASP A 13 0.88 -3.19 4.15
C ASP A 13 1.05 -4.35 5.15
N VAL A 14 0.44 -4.20 6.33
CA VAL A 14 0.63 -5.12 7.47
C VAL A 14 -0.20 -6.37 7.26
N GLU A 15 0.43 -7.29 6.55
CA GLU A 15 -0.04 -8.65 6.31
C GLU A 15 1.11 -9.64 6.48
N ASP A 16 0.73 -10.88 6.79
CA ASP A 16 1.67 -12.00 6.84
C ASP A 16 1.84 -12.71 5.49
N TYR A 17 2.89 -13.52 5.36
CA TYR A 17 3.25 -14.22 4.11
C TYR A 17 2.10 -15.08 3.55
N PHE A 18 1.19 -15.55 4.39
CA PHE A 18 0.10 -16.45 4.00
C PHE A 18 -1.16 -15.72 3.50
N HIS A 19 -1.25 -14.40 3.65
CA HIS A 19 -2.37 -13.60 3.14
C HIS A 19 -2.20 -13.26 1.65
N VAL A 20 -0.95 -13.18 1.18
CA VAL A 20 -0.59 -12.66 -0.13
C VAL A 20 -1.34 -13.36 -1.27
N ALA A 21 -1.79 -12.56 -2.25
CA ALA A 21 -2.48 -13.10 -3.43
C ALA A 21 -1.61 -14.11 -4.21
N ALA A 22 -0.28 -14.00 -4.16
CA ALA A 22 0.65 -14.91 -4.81
C ALA A 22 0.55 -16.36 -4.30
N LEU A 23 0.16 -16.58 -3.05
CA LEU A 23 0.04 -17.90 -2.42
C LEU A 23 -1.42 -18.35 -2.23
N SER A 24 -2.40 -17.54 -2.58
CA SER A 24 -3.85 -17.86 -2.49
C SER A 24 -4.29 -19.13 -3.26
N GLY A 25 -3.48 -19.59 -4.22
CA GLY A 25 -3.69 -20.85 -4.92
C GLY A 25 -3.40 -22.08 -4.06
N VAL A 26 -2.54 -21.95 -3.05
CA VAL A 26 -2.04 -23.05 -2.21
C VAL A 26 -2.31 -22.88 -0.72
N ILE A 27 -2.61 -21.66 -0.26
CA ILE A 27 -3.03 -21.35 1.10
C ILE A 27 -4.43 -20.74 1.03
N LYS A 28 -5.37 -21.31 1.78
CA LYS A 28 -6.74 -20.82 1.89
C LYS A 28 -6.97 -20.10 3.23
N PRO A 29 -7.91 -19.14 3.30
CA PRO A 29 -8.15 -18.36 4.51
C PRO A 29 -8.42 -19.20 5.77
N GLU A 30 -9.07 -20.35 5.61
CA GLU A 30 -9.38 -21.27 6.71
C GLU A 30 -8.12 -21.85 7.35
N GLN A 31 -6.98 -21.83 6.64
CA GLN A 31 -5.70 -22.35 7.12
C GLN A 31 -4.89 -21.29 7.88
N TRP A 32 -5.20 -20.00 7.72
CA TRP A 32 -4.39 -18.90 8.30
C TRP A 32 -4.17 -19.03 9.81
N PRO A 33 -5.18 -19.35 10.65
CA PRO A 33 -4.97 -19.46 12.09
C PRO A 33 -4.02 -20.59 12.51
N THR A 34 -3.76 -21.55 11.62
CA THR A 34 -2.90 -22.72 11.90
C THR A 34 -1.46 -22.53 11.41
N LEU A 35 -1.20 -21.51 10.60
CA LEU A 35 0.13 -21.24 10.05
C LEU A 35 0.95 -20.41 11.04
N PRO A 36 2.27 -20.66 11.15
CA PRO A 36 3.12 -19.92 12.06
C PRO A 36 3.23 -18.46 11.60
N SER A 37 2.63 -17.53 12.35
CA SER A 37 2.70 -16.12 12.03
C SER A 37 4.10 -15.54 12.26
N ARG A 38 4.49 -14.62 11.37
CA ARG A 38 5.73 -13.84 11.42
C ARG A 38 5.48 -12.33 11.44
N VAL A 39 4.21 -11.90 11.33
CA VAL A 39 3.85 -10.48 11.16
C VAL A 39 4.35 -9.59 12.29
N GLU A 40 4.21 -10.01 13.57
CA GLU A 40 4.67 -9.20 14.71
C GLU A 40 6.19 -8.98 14.68
N GLN A 41 6.97 -10.06 14.57
CA GLN A 41 8.42 -10.00 14.53
C GLN A 41 8.91 -9.11 13.37
N ASN A 42 8.34 -9.29 12.18
CA ASN A 42 8.77 -8.58 10.99
C ASN A 42 8.36 -7.10 11.02
N THR A 43 7.19 -6.80 11.58
CA THR A 43 6.73 -5.42 11.78
C THR A 43 7.61 -4.70 12.79
N ARG A 44 7.99 -5.35 13.90
CA ARG A 44 8.92 -4.78 14.89
C ARG A 44 10.29 -4.47 14.28
N LYS A 45 10.83 -5.34 13.41
CA LYS A 45 12.07 -5.03 12.65
C LYS A 45 11.95 -3.74 11.83
N LEU A 46 10.80 -3.53 11.18
CA LEU A 46 10.53 -2.32 10.40
C LEU A 46 10.40 -1.09 11.31
N LEU A 47 9.70 -1.20 12.44
CA LEU A 47 9.61 -0.13 13.44
C LEU A 47 11.01 0.27 13.94
N ASP A 48 11.85 -0.68 14.32
CA ASP A 48 13.23 -0.43 14.75
C ASP A 48 14.04 0.27 13.65
N LEU A 49 13.89 -0.17 12.39
CA LEU A 49 14.56 0.46 11.25
C LEU A 49 14.09 1.91 11.06
N PHE A 50 12.78 2.16 11.11
CA PHE A 50 12.24 3.51 10.97
C PHE A 50 12.62 4.43 12.12
N GLU A 51 12.71 3.92 13.36
CA GLU A 51 13.20 4.66 14.52
C GLU A 51 14.65 5.09 14.33
N ARG A 52 15.55 4.16 13.95
CA ARG A 52 16.97 4.47 13.69
C ARG A 52 17.18 5.55 12.64
N HIS A 53 16.28 5.61 11.66
CA HIS A 53 16.31 6.60 10.56
C HIS A 53 15.41 7.81 10.79
N GLN A 54 14.73 7.90 11.94
CA GLN A 54 13.81 8.97 12.30
C GLN A 54 12.69 9.20 11.26
N VAL A 55 12.21 8.11 10.64
CA VAL A 55 11.15 8.15 9.64
C VAL A 55 9.82 7.75 10.27
N LYS A 56 8.76 8.50 9.97
CA LYS A 56 7.38 8.05 10.20
C LYS A 56 6.80 7.51 8.90
N ALA A 57 5.90 6.55 9.04
CA ALA A 57 5.35 5.77 7.95
C ALA A 57 3.87 5.51 8.21
N THR A 58 3.14 5.13 7.18
CA THR A 58 1.73 4.73 7.28
C THR A 58 1.62 3.22 7.20
N PHE A 59 1.04 2.60 8.22
CA PHE A 59 0.79 1.17 8.27
C PHE A 59 -0.66 0.90 7.87
N PHE A 60 -0.85 0.32 6.70
CA PHE A 60 -2.14 -0.18 6.23
C PHE A 60 -2.36 -1.55 6.86
N VAL A 61 -3.16 -1.59 7.93
CA VAL A 61 -3.34 -2.81 8.74
C VAL A 61 -4.52 -3.62 8.23
N LEU A 62 -4.27 -4.90 7.93
CA LEU A 62 -5.32 -5.84 7.59
C LEU A 62 -6.18 -6.12 8.84
N GLY A 63 -7.51 -6.06 8.70
CA GLY A 63 -8.44 -6.27 9.81
C GLY A 63 -8.26 -7.63 10.50
N TRP A 64 -7.95 -8.69 9.73
CA TRP A 64 -7.58 -9.98 10.31
C TRP A 64 -6.36 -9.89 11.24
N VAL A 65 -5.30 -9.18 10.83
CA VAL A 65 -4.10 -8.96 11.67
C VAL A 65 -4.44 -8.13 12.90
N ALA A 66 -5.25 -7.07 12.75
CA ALA A 66 -5.66 -6.24 13.89
C ALA A 66 -6.47 -7.03 14.93
N GLU A 67 -7.31 -7.98 14.48
CA GLU A 67 -8.11 -8.83 15.38
C GLU A 67 -7.24 -9.84 16.14
N HIS A 68 -6.27 -10.45 15.47
CA HIS A 68 -5.45 -11.52 16.05
C HIS A 68 -4.22 -10.98 16.82
N TYR A 69 -3.72 -9.79 16.44
CA TYR A 69 -2.52 -9.15 17.01
C TYR A 69 -2.81 -7.70 17.42
N PRO A 70 -3.78 -7.43 18.30
CA PRO A 70 -4.18 -6.06 18.65
C PRO A 70 -3.05 -5.25 19.31
N GLU A 71 -2.16 -5.90 20.06
CA GLU A 71 -0.99 -5.23 20.64
C GLU A 71 -0.03 -4.70 19.58
N LEU A 72 0.11 -5.40 18.44
CA LEU A 72 0.95 -4.93 17.35
C LEU A 72 0.45 -3.58 16.80
N VAL A 73 -0.87 -3.43 16.63
CA VAL A 73 -1.48 -2.18 16.18
C VAL A 73 -1.21 -1.05 17.18
N ARG A 74 -1.36 -1.34 18.48
CA ARG A 74 -1.05 -0.39 19.56
C ARG A 74 0.41 -0.01 19.60
N GLU A 75 1.33 -0.95 19.33
CA GLU A 75 2.77 -0.69 19.25
C GLU A 75 3.10 0.26 18.09
N ILE A 76 2.55 0.00 16.89
CA ILE A 76 2.73 0.88 15.72
C ILE A 76 2.24 2.31 16.03
N ASP A 77 1.05 2.42 16.64
CA ASP A 77 0.47 3.72 17.01
C ASP A 77 1.28 4.45 18.10
N ARG A 78 1.71 3.73 19.16
CA ARG A 78 2.57 4.27 20.23
C ARG A 78 3.92 4.74 19.70
N ALA A 79 4.46 4.07 18.68
CA ALA A 79 5.66 4.51 17.98
C ALA A 79 5.42 5.75 17.10
N GLY A 80 4.19 6.27 17.00
CA GLY A 80 3.86 7.52 16.32
C GLY A 80 3.72 7.39 14.80
N HIS A 81 3.52 6.17 14.29
CA HIS A 81 3.20 5.94 12.88
C HIS A 81 1.71 6.16 12.60
N GLU A 82 1.36 6.44 11.35
CA GLU A 82 -0.04 6.58 10.94
C GLU A 82 -0.67 5.19 10.73
N ILE A 83 -1.87 4.98 11.25
CA ILE A 83 -2.66 3.76 11.00
C ILE A 83 -3.70 4.03 9.92
N ALA A 84 -3.73 3.17 8.91
CA ALA A 84 -4.72 3.14 7.83
C ALA A 84 -5.32 1.73 7.70
N SER A 85 -6.49 1.61 7.08
CA SER A 85 -7.15 0.31 6.88
C SER A 85 -6.66 -0.38 5.60
N HIS A 86 -6.40 -1.68 5.68
CA HIS A 86 -6.13 -2.55 4.54
C HIS A 86 -7.28 -3.54 4.24
N GLY A 87 -8.52 -3.13 4.54
CA GLY A 87 -9.67 -4.03 4.49
C GLY A 87 -9.65 -5.06 5.62
N TYR A 88 -10.34 -6.19 5.44
CA TYR A 88 -10.48 -7.21 6.48
C TYR A 88 -9.90 -8.57 6.08
N SER A 89 -10.42 -9.19 5.03
CA SER A 89 -10.15 -10.58 4.66
C SER A 89 -9.14 -10.75 3.52
N HIS A 90 -8.48 -9.67 3.10
CA HIS A 90 -7.54 -9.64 1.97
C HIS A 90 -8.13 -10.21 0.63
N GLN A 91 -9.45 -10.19 0.49
CA GLN A 91 -10.10 -10.55 -0.77
C GLN A 91 -10.03 -9.41 -1.79
N LEU A 92 -10.00 -9.76 -3.07
CA LEU A 92 -10.02 -8.78 -4.15
C LEU A 92 -11.42 -8.14 -4.21
N ILE A 93 -11.49 -6.81 -4.22
CA ILE A 93 -12.75 -6.07 -4.11
C ILE A 93 -13.73 -6.44 -5.22
N TYR A 94 -13.26 -6.60 -6.47
CA TYR A 94 -14.09 -7.00 -7.61
C TYR A 94 -14.59 -8.46 -7.55
N ARG A 95 -14.24 -9.22 -6.49
CA ARG A 95 -14.80 -10.54 -6.17
C ARG A 95 -15.75 -10.52 -4.98
N GLN A 96 -15.92 -9.37 -4.33
CA GLN A 96 -16.86 -9.17 -3.23
C GLN A 96 -18.17 -8.57 -3.74
N SER A 97 -19.26 -8.78 -2.99
CA SER A 97 -20.45 -7.95 -3.15
C SER A 97 -20.24 -6.58 -2.47
N PRO A 98 -20.92 -5.52 -2.93
CA PRO A 98 -20.88 -4.22 -2.26
C PRO A 98 -21.23 -4.27 -0.77
N GLU A 99 -22.21 -5.10 -0.38
CA GLU A 99 -22.62 -5.28 1.01
C GLU A 99 -21.51 -5.92 1.85
N THR A 100 -20.85 -6.94 1.30
CA THR A 100 -19.72 -7.60 1.96
C THR A 100 -18.57 -6.62 2.15
N PHE A 101 -18.22 -5.87 1.10
CA PHE A 101 -17.16 -4.86 1.15
C PHE A 101 -17.47 -3.79 2.19
N LEU A 102 -18.71 -3.27 2.23
CA LEU A 102 -19.16 -2.29 3.22
C LEU A 102 -19.03 -2.81 4.66
N GLN A 103 -19.48 -4.03 4.91
CA GLN A 103 -19.40 -4.66 6.24
C GLN A 103 -17.95 -4.86 6.69
N GLU A 104 -17.10 -5.43 5.84
CA GLU A 104 -15.68 -5.64 6.14
C GLU A 104 -14.93 -4.32 6.37
N THR A 105 -15.23 -3.32 5.54
CA THR A 105 -14.64 -1.99 5.63
C THR A 105 -15.02 -1.31 6.94
N ARG A 106 -16.30 -1.32 7.32
CA ARG A 106 -16.77 -0.78 8.61
C ARG A 106 -16.15 -1.50 9.80
N ARG A 107 -16.09 -2.84 9.74
CA ARG A 107 -15.48 -3.66 10.80
C ARG A 107 -14.00 -3.34 10.99
N SER A 108 -13.24 -3.33 9.89
CA SER A 108 -11.80 -3.03 9.91
C SER A 108 -11.55 -1.63 10.46
N LYS A 109 -12.30 -0.63 9.98
CA LYS A 109 -12.18 0.75 10.45
C LYS A 109 -12.48 0.87 11.95
N ALA A 110 -13.64 0.38 12.39
CA ALA A 110 -14.04 0.47 13.80
C ALA A 110 -13.02 -0.21 14.72
N LEU A 111 -12.56 -1.41 14.37
CA LEU A 111 -11.54 -2.12 15.14
C LEU A 111 -10.24 -1.31 15.28
N LEU A 112 -9.74 -0.73 14.20
CA LEU A 112 -8.51 0.07 14.24
C LEU A 112 -8.70 1.36 15.03
N GLU A 113 -9.86 2.02 14.91
CA GLU A 113 -10.20 3.21 15.70
C GLU A 113 -10.31 2.89 17.19
N ASP A 114 -10.92 1.75 17.56
CA ASP A 114 -11.02 1.28 18.94
C ASP A 114 -9.65 0.94 19.54
N LEU A 115 -8.76 0.32 18.77
CA LEU A 115 -7.42 -0.04 19.23
C LEU A 115 -6.51 1.17 19.45
N THR A 116 -6.67 2.22 18.64
CA THR A 116 -5.77 3.39 18.62
C THR A 116 -6.34 4.62 19.31
N GLY A 117 -7.66 4.69 19.50
CA GLY A 117 -8.37 5.88 19.97
C GLY A 117 -8.33 7.07 18.98
N LYS A 118 -7.98 6.82 17.71
CA LYS A 118 -7.79 7.85 16.68
C LYS A 118 -8.62 7.50 15.45
N ALA A 119 -9.11 8.53 14.75
CA ALA A 119 -9.85 8.35 13.51
C ALA A 119 -8.96 7.78 12.39
N VAL A 120 -9.42 6.73 11.73
CA VAL A 120 -8.74 6.10 10.60
C VAL A 120 -9.22 6.75 9.30
N GLN A 121 -8.35 7.52 8.67
CA GLN A 121 -8.69 8.36 7.51
C GLN A 121 -8.33 7.74 6.17
N GLY A 122 -7.40 6.79 6.17
CA GLY A 122 -6.83 6.19 4.97
C GLY A 122 -7.28 4.75 4.72
N TYR A 123 -7.43 4.41 3.44
CA TYR A 123 -7.69 3.06 2.98
C TYR A 123 -6.68 2.63 1.90
N ARG A 124 -6.38 1.34 1.84
CA ARG A 124 -5.74 0.69 0.69
C ARG A 124 -6.36 -0.68 0.47
N ALA A 125 -6.78 -0.96 -0.75
CA ALA A 125 -7.33 -2.24 -1.14
C ALA A 125 -6.25 -3.33 -1.16
N ALA A 126 -6.61 -4.51 -0.65
CA ALA A 126 -5.84 -5.73 -0.84
C ALA A 126 -5.48 -5.90 -2.32
N SER A 127 -4.18 -6.09 -2.60
CA SER A 127 -3.64 -6.22 -3.96
C SER A 127 -3.99 -5.08 -4.93
N TYR A 128 -4.26 -3.86 -4.45
CA TYR A 128 -4.63 -2.71 -5.28
C TYR A 128 -5.88 -2.94 -6.13
N SER A 129 -6.83 -3.71 -5.60
CA SER A 129 -7.97 -4.24 -6.36
C SER A 129 -9.11 -3.25 -6.61
N ILE A 130 -8.85 -1.93 -6.50
CA ILE A 130 -9.72 -0.90 -7.10
C ILE A 130 -9.34 -0.76 -8.57
N THR A 131 -10.21 -1.28 -9.43
CA THR A 131 -10.07 -1.30 -10.88
C THR A 131 -11.34 -0.74 -11.51
N LYS A 132 -11.41 -0.75 -12.84
CA LYS A 132 -12.64 -0.41 -13.57
C LYS A 132 -13.88 -1.21 -13.12
N ASP A 133 -13.67 -2.43 -12.61
CA ASP A 133 -14.74 -3.35 -12.23
C ASP A 133 -15.18 -3.16 -10.76
N SER A 134 -14.49 -2.31 -10.00
CA SER A 134 -14.71 -2.07 -8.57
C SER A 134 -14.72 -0.60 -8.17
N LEU A 135 -14.88 0.35 -9.11
CA LEU A 135 -14.94 1.79 -8.78
C LEU A 135 -16.10 2.15 -7.83
N TRP A 136 -17.16 1.35 -7.78
CA TRP A 136 -18.24 1.47 -6.80
C TRP A 136 -17.74 1.45 -5.35
N ALA A 137 -16.57 0.83 -5.10
CA ALA A 137 -15.96 0.78 -3.78
C ALA A 137 -15.58 2.18 -3.26
N LEU A 138 -15.25 3.12 -4.15
CA LEU A 138 -14.88 4.49 -3.76
C LEU A 138 -16.04 5.23 -3.07
N ASP A 139 -17.29 4.99 -3.53
CA ASP A 139 -18.48 5.53 -2.87
C ASP A 139 -18.65 4.94 -1.46
N ILE A 140 -18.43 3.64 -1.30
CA ILE A 140 -18.50 2.97 0.01
C ILE A 140 -17.39 3.45 0.95
N LEU A 141 -16.17 3.67 0.46
CA LEU A 141 -15.09 4.24 1.25
C LEU A 141 -15.46 5.66 1.73
N ALA A 142 -16.05 6.48 0.87
CA ALA A 142 -16.53 7.80 1.26
C ALA A 142 -17.68 7.72 2.29
N GLU A 143 -18.64 6.79 2.12
CA GLU A 143 -19.72 6.53 3.08
C GLU A 143 -19.18 6.09 4.46
N CYS A 144 -18.13 5.26 4.47
CA CYS A 144 -17.43 4.86 5.69
C CYS A 144 -16.60 6.00 6.30
N GLY A 145 -16.55 7.19 5.67
CA GLY A 145 -15.87 8.37 6.18
C GLY A 145 -14.36 8.35 6.00
N PHE A 146 -13.82 7.56 5.07
CA PHE A 146 -12.41 7.71 4.66
C PHE A 146 -12.22 9.05 3.94
N ARG A 147 -11.03 9.64 4.11
CA ARG A 147 -10.65 10.93 3.49
C ARG A 147 -9.74 10.73 2.29
N TRP A 148 -8.98 9.65 2.29
CA TRP A 148 -8.08 9.34 1.22
C TRP A 148 -7.94 7.83 0.99
N ASP A 149 -7.61 7.47 -0.24
CA ASP A 149 -7.31 6.12 -0.72
C ASP A 149 -5.90 6.08 -1.35
N SER A 150 -5.32 4.89 -1.38
CA SER A 150 -4.06 4.62 -2.08
C SER A 150 -4.12 3.23 -2.72
N SER A 151 -5.16 3.01 -3.54
CA SER A 151 -5.41 1.73 -4.20
C SER A 151 -5.22 1.78 -5.71
N ILE A 152 -5.19 2.96 -6.33
CA ILE A 152 -5.13 3.08 -7.79
C ILE A 152 -3.68 3.04 -8.26
N PHE A 153 -3.38 2.06 -9.11
CA PHE A 153 -2.06 1.90 -9.73
C PHE A 153 -2.11 2.33 -11.20
N PRO A 154 -1.37 3.38 -11.63
CA PRO A 154 -1.31 3.85 -13.03
C PRO A 154 -0.60 2.93 -14.04
N VAL A 155 -0.87 1.64 -14.01
CA VAL A 155 -0.24 0.60 -14.83
C VAL A 155 -1.28 -0.39 -15.36
N ARG A 156 -0.90 -1.15 -16.39
CA ARG A 156 -1.67 -2.30 -16.85
C ARG A 156 -1.19 -3.56 -16.12
N HIS A 157 -2.10 -4.24 -15.45
CA HIS A 157 -1.82 -5.51 -14.77
C HIS A 157 -3.09 -6.39 -14.72
N ASP A 158 -2.92 -7.69 -14.52
CA ASP A 158 -4.03 -8.66 -14.62
C ASP A 158 -5.04 -8.54 -13.47
N ASN A 159 -4.55 -8.20 -12.27
CA ASN A 159 -5.38 -8.14 -11.05
C ASN A 159 -5.65 -6.72 -10.54
N TYR A 160 -4.99 -5.72 -11.12
CA TYR A 160 -5.08 -4.34 -10.61
C TYR A 160 -4.70 -3.34 -11.68
N GLY A 161 -4.88 -2.08 -11.34
CA GLY A 161 -4.37 -0.96 -12.09
C GLY A 161 -5.37 -0.38 -13.08
N ILE A 162 -5.24 0.92 -13.27
CA ILE A 162 -6.05 1.73 -14.18
C ILE A 162 -5.07 2.50 -15.07
N PRO A 163 -4.74 1.95 -16.26
CA PRO A 163 -3.82 2.61 -17.18
C PRO A 163 -4.32 4.01 -17.54
N GLY A 164 -3.42 5.00 -17.47
CA GLY A 164 -3.76 6.39 -17.81
C GLY A 164 -4.28 7.23 -16.63
N SER A 165 -4.58 6.63 -15.48
CA SER A 165 -4.88 7.38 -14.26
C SER A 165 -3.69 8.30 -13.85
N PRO A 166 -3.95 9.38 -13.10
CA PRO A 166 -2.90 10.31 -12.68
C PRO A 166 -1.78 9.64 -11.87
N ARG A 167 -0.56 10.16 -12.02
CA ARG A 167 0.65 9.69 -11.31
C ARG A 167 1.07 10.60 -10.16
N ALA A 168 0.34 11.69 -9.97
CA ALA A 168 0.49 12.62 -8.86
C ALA A 168 -0.77 12.55 -8.01
N PRO A 169 -0.70 12.85 -6.70
CA PRO A 169 -1.88 12.93 -5.85
C PRO A 169 -2.98 13.82 -6.45
N TYR A 170 -4.23 13.36 -6.38
CA TYR A 170 -5.40 14.03 -6.97
C TYR A 170 -6.66 13.81 -6.13
N THR A 171 -7.77 14.46 -6.48
CA THR A 171 -9.07 14.25 -5.83
C THR A 171 -10.01 13.52 -6.78
N ILE A 172 -10.68 12.50 -6.27
CA ILE A 172 -11.75 11.79 -6.95
C ILE A 172 -13.08 12.37 -6.48
N ARG A 173 -13.94 12.72 -7.43
CA ARG A 173 -15.38 12.89 -7.21
C ARG A 173 -16.05 11.56 -7.51
N THR A 174 -16.59 10.92 -6.47
CA THR A 174 -17.28 9.65 -6.59
C THR A 174 -18.63 9.80 -7.30
N GLU A 175 -19.31 8.70 -7.68
CA GLU A 175 -20.60 8.79 -8.38
C GLU A 175 -21.67 9.46 -7.51
N ASN A 176 -21.63 9.26 -6.19
CA ASN A 176 -22.51 9.92 -5.23
C ASN A 176 -22.07 11.36 -4.87
N GLY A 177 -21.07 11.90 -5.57
CA GLY A 177 -20.63 13.29 -5.42
C GLY A 177 -19.68 13.57 -4.25
N ALA A 178 -19.32 12.55 -3.47
CA ALA A 178 -18.34 12.68 -2.39
C ALA A 178 -16.94 12.95 -2.96
N LEU A 179 -16.07 13.55 -2.13
CA LEU A 179 -14.68 13.82 -2.49
C LEU A 179 -13.76 12.91 -1.69
N LEU A 180 -12.90 12.16 -2.39
CA LEU A 180 -11.90 11.28 -1.82
C LEU A 180 -10.54 11.60 -2.43
N GLN A 181 -9.51 11.82 -1.63
CA GLN A 181 -8.17 12.06 -2.19
C GLN A 181 -7.52 10.74 -2.57
N GLU A 182 -6.83 10.67 -3.69
CA GLU A 182 -6.07 9.49 -4.11
C GLU A 182 -4.57 9.78 -4.07
N PHE A 183 -3.83 8.89 -3.40
CA PHE A 183 -2.38 8.82 -3.52
C PHE A 183 -2.00 7.62 -4.40
N PRO A 184 -1.78 7.85 -5.71
CA PRO A 184 -1.56 6.75 -6.64
C PRO A 184 -0.23 6.04 -6.36
N LEU A 185 -0.19 4.74 -6.66
CA LEU A 185 1.04 3.95 -6.56
C LEU A 185 2.06 4.45 -7.59
N THR A 186 3.33 4.48 -7.18
CA THR A 186 4.39 5.10 -7.97
C THR A 186 4.68 4.37 -9.28
N THR A 187 4.60 5.14 -10.37
CA THR A 187 4.85 4.69 -11.74
C THR A 187 5.75 5.69 -12.46
N ALA A 188 6.94 5.23 -12.87
CA ALA A 188 7.87 5.99 -13.70
C ALA A 188 7.44 6.01 -15.17
N ARG A 189 8.03 6.90 -15.98
CA ARG A 189 7.90 6.86 -17.45
C ARG A 189 9.27 6.78 -18.10
N VAL A 190 9.54 5.68 -18.76
CA VAL A 190 10.78 5.44 -19.50
C VAL A 190 10.42 5.24 -20.97
N LEU A 191 10.95 6.11 -21.85
CA LEU A 191 10.64 6.10 -23.29
C LEU A 191 9.12 6.08 -23.59
N GLY A 192 8.34 6.81 -22.79
CA GLY A 192 6.88 6.88 -22.91
C GLY A 192 6.12 5.71 -22.28
N LEU A 193 6.79 4.63 -21.88
CA LEU A 193 6.16 3.46 -21.26
C LEU A 193 6.05 3.60 -19.75
N PRO A 194 4.90 3.21 -19.14
CA PRO A 194 4.76 3.17 -17.69
C PRO A 194 5.58 2.03 -17.10
N VAL A 195 6.43 2.35 -16.12
CA VAL A 195 7.25 1.35 -15.39
C VAL A 195 6.90 1.44 -13.91
N PRO A 196 6.34 0.38 -13.29
CA PRO A 196 6.06 0.35 -11.86
C PRO A 196 7.33 0.60 -11.04
N ALA A 197 7.24 1.45 -10.02
CA ALA A 197 8.35 1.75 -9.13
C ALA A 197 7.89 1.97 -7.68
N ALA A 198 6.78 1.34 -7.27
CA ALA A 198 6.11 1.63 -6.00
C ALA A 198 6.64 0.83 -4.80
N GLY A 199 7.47 -0.20 -4.98
CA GLY A 199 7.91 -1.05 -3.88
C GLY A 199 7.64 -2.54 -4.12
N GLY A 200 7.47 -3.29 -3.03
CA GLY A 200 7.15 -4.71 -3.02
C GLY A 200 7.98 -5.56 -4.00
N GLY A 201 7.29 -6.36 -4.81
CA GLY A 201 7.93 -7.22 -5.81
C GLY A 201 8.85 -6.46 -6.78
N TYR A 202 8.50 -5.23 -7.19
CA TYR A 202 9.33 -4.42 -8.11
C TYR A 202 10.65 -4.00 -7.46
N PHE A 203 10.62 -3.63 -6.18
CA PHE A 203 11.80 -3.25 -5.41
C PHE A 203 12.78 -4.41 -5.21
N ARG A 204 12.23 -5.61 -4.99
CA ARG A 204 13.05 -6.82 -4.84
C ARG A 204 13.59 -7.33 -6.17
N GLN A 205 12.81 -7.25 -7.25
CA GLN A 205 13.19 -7.77 -8.57
C GLN A 205 14.20 -6.87 -9.29
N PHE A 206 14.04 -5.54 -9.22
CA PHE A 206 15.00 -4.64 -9.86
C PHE A 206 16.31 -4.53 -9.08
N PRO A 207 17.45 -4.36 -9.77
CA PRO A 207 18.67 -3.87 -9.14
C PRO A 207 18.41 -2.52 -8.47
N TYR A 208 18.94 -2.31 -7.26
CA TYR A 208 18.67 -1.09 -6.50
C TYR A 208 19.00 0.22 -7.25
N PRO A 209 20.12 0.34 -7.98
CA PRO A 209 20.40 1.56 -8.76
C PRO A 209 19.33 1.87 -9.82
N LEU A 210 18.76 0.83 -10.44
CA LEU A 210 17.66 0.97 -11.38
C LEU A 210 16.38 1.41 -10.67
N PHE A 211 16.03 0.78 -9.55
CA PHE A 211 14.86 1.19 -8.77
C PHE A 211 14.96 2.66 -8.32
N ARG A 212 16.12 3.07 -7.78
CA ARG A 212 16.40 4.44 -7.35
C ARG A 212 16.21 5.44 -8.49
N TYR A 213 16.75 5.12 -9.68
CA TYR A 213 16.55 5.92 -10.88
C TYR A 213 15.06 6.04 -11.25
N LEU A 214 14.32 4.92 -11.27
CA LEU A 214 12.91 4.89 -11.62
C LEU A 214 12.05 5.67 -10.60
N PHE A 215 12.29 5.49 -9.30
CA PHE A 215 11.60 6.20 -8.23
C PHE A 215 11.82 7.72 -8.34
N ASN A 216 13.06 8.15 -8.54
CA ASN A 216 13.39 9.56 -8.75
C ASN A 216 12.78 10.12 -10.05
N ASN A 217 12.83 9.36 -11.15
CA ASN A 217 12.19 9.74 -12.41
C ASN A 217 10.67 9.90 -12.24
N ALA A 218 10.04 8.99 -11.49
CA ALA A 218 8.61 9.02 -11.21
C ALA A 218 8.20 10.26 -10.42
N SER A 219 9.08 10.81 -9.58
CA SER A 219 8.88 12.11 -8.90
C SER A 219 8.92 13.32 -9.83
N GLY A 220 9.18 13.12 -11.13
CA GLY A 220 9.49 14.20 -12.05
C GLY A 220 10.80 14.89 -11.71
N ASN A 221 11.77 14.15 -11.16
CA ASN A 221 13.04 14.67 -10.63
C ASN A 221 12.84 15.73 -9.52
N GLY A 222 11.94 15.46 -8.57
CA GLY A 222 11.76 16.28 -7.36
C GLY A 222 10.48 17.12 -7.32
N HIS A 223 9.63 17.10 -8.34
CA HIS A 223 8.46 17.98 -8.40
C HIS A 223 7.21 17.44 -7.68
N ARG A 224 7.14 16.12 -7.42
CA ARG A 224 5.98 15.50 -6.77
C ARG A 224 6.37 14.35 -5.84
N PRO A 225 5.62 14.14 -4.74
CA PRO A 225 5.85 13.03 -3.84
C PRO A 225 5.50 11.71 -4.53
N GLN A 226 6.03 10.62 -4.00
CA GLN A 226 5.91 9.27 -4.55
C GLN A 226 5.50 8.34 -3.41
N MET A 227 4.80 7.26 -3.73
CA MET A 227 4.39 6.23 -2.80
C MET A 227 5.38 5.08 -2.84
N PHE A 228 6.01 4.78 -1.71
CA PHE A 228 6.71 3.53 -1.50
C PHE A 228 5.89 2.62 -0.57
N TYR A 229 5.75 1.35 -0.94
CA TYR A 229 5.12 0.33 -0.12
C TYR A 229 6.02 -0.91 0.05
N LEU A 230 5.85 -1.58 1.18
CA LEU A 230 6.46 -2.88 1.45
C LEU A 230 5.54 -3.68 2.38
N HIS A 231 5.73 -4.99 2.46
CA HIS A 231 5.09 -5.82 3.48
C HIS A 231 6.10 -6.26 4.54
N PRO A 232 5.67 -6.53 5.79
CA PRO A 232 6.54 -7.08 6.82
C PRO A 232 7.26 -8.36 6.38
N TRP A 233 6.57 -9.28 5.70
CA TRP A 233 7.17 -10.54 5.24
C TRP A 233 8.30 -10.35 4.21
N GLU A 234 8.45 -9.17 3.59
CA GLU A 234 9.51 -8.94 2.61
C GLU A 234 10.88 -8.72 3.24
N VAL A 235 10.96 -8.43 4.55
CA VAL A 235 12.22 -8.38 5.34
C VAL A 235 12.48 -9.69 6.10
N ASP A 236 11.86 -10.79 5.67
CA ASP A 236 11.99 -12.12 6.26
C ASP A 236 12.44 -13.16 5.24
N PRO A 237 13.76 -13.37 5.05
CA PRO A 237 14.26 -14.40 4.15
C PRO A 237 14.01 -15.83 4.64
N GLU A 238 13.69 -16.01 5.93
CA GLU A 238 13.50 -17.31 6.60
C GLU A 238 12.04 -17.76 6.65
N GLN A 239 11.11 -16.97 6.08
CA GLN A 239 9.71 -17.30 6.03
C GLN A 239 9.46 -18.68 5.37
N PRO A 240 8.40 -19.41 5.78
CA PRO A 240 8.05 -20.70 5.19
C PRO A 240 7.92 -20.64 3.67
N ARG A 241 8.42 -21.69 2.99
CA ARG A 241 8.42 -21.78 1.52
C ARG A 241 7.44 -22.84 1.01
N PHE A 242 6.61 -22.45 0.06
CA PHE A 242 5.58 -23.29 -0.54
C PHE A 242 5.98 -23.75 -1.95
N ASN A 243 6.59 -24.94 -2.04
CA ASN A 243 7.09 -25.49 -3.31
C ASN A 243 5.97 -25.96 -4.26
N ASN A 244 4.77 -26.20 -3.73
CA ASN A 244 3.57 -26.51 -4.50
C ASN A 244 2.93 -25.28 -5.18
N ALA A 245 3.39 -24.05 -4.88
CA ALA A 245 2.96 -22.85 -5.59
C ALA A 245 3.55 -22.81 -7.01
N SER A 246 2.85 -22.13 -7.92
CA SER A 246 3.33 -21.95 -9.30
C SER A 246 4.73 -21.32 -9.32
N TRP A 247 5.54 -21.67 -10.32
CA TRP A 247 6.87 -21.08 -10.52
C TRP A 247 6.81 -19.54 -10.50
N PHE A 248 5.83 -18.94 -11.18
CA PHE A 248 5.68 -17.49 -11.25
C PHE A 248 5.29 -16.86 -9.90
N SER A 249 4.44 -17.53 -9.10
CA SER A 249 4.16 -17.11 -7.72
C SER A 249 5.42 -17.16 -6.86
N ARG A 250 6.19 -18.24 -6.95
CA ARG A 250 7.44 -18.41 -6.19
C ARG A 250 8.47 -17.36 -6.59
N PHE A 251 8.62 -17.08 -7.88
CA PHE A 251 9.50 -16.04 -8.39
C PHE A 251 9.13 -14.66 -7.81
N ARG A 252 7.86 -14.26 -7.90
CA ARG A 252 7.41 -12.97 -7.36
C ARG A 252 7.53 -12.89 -5.83
N HIS A 253 7.28 -13.99 -5.14
CA HIS A 253 7.24 -14.02 -3.67
C HIS A 253 8.63 -14.11 -3.03
N TYR A 254 9.56 -14.92 -3.55
CA TYR A 254 10.81 -15.24 -2.85
C TYR A 254 12.08 -14.56 -3.40
N THR A 255 12.01 -13.87 -4.55
CA THR A 255 13.20 -13.27 -5.16
C THR A 255 13.81 -12.18 -4.26
N ASN A 256 15.13 -12.26 -4.03
CA ASN A 256 15.95 -11.27 -3.31
C ASN A 256 15.39 -10.83 -1.92
N LEU A 257 14.70 -11.71 -1.19
CA LEU A 257 14.25 -11.42 0.19
C LEU A 257 15.43 -11.08 1.11
N ASP A 258 16.55 -11.79 0.96
CA ASP A 258 17.81 -11.60 1.69
C ASP A 258 18.43 -10.20 1.51
N LYS A 259 18.08 -9.49 0.43
CA LYS A 259 18.59 -8.15 0.12
C LYS A 259 17.61 -7.04 0.46
N CYS A 260 16.37 -7.37 0.80
CA CYS A 260 15.29 -6.39 0.86
C CYS A 260 15.52 -5.37 1.99
N GLU A 261 15.85 -5.85 3.20
CA GLU A 261 16.07 -4.99 4.37
C GLU A 261 17.23 -4.00 4.15
N GLN A 262 18.38 -4.49 3.66
CA GLN A 262 19.54 -3.63 3.38
C GLN A 262 19.21 -2.57 2.30
N ARG A 263 18.45 -2.94 1.27
CA ARG A 263 18.03 -1.99 0.23
C ARG A 263 17.04 -0.96 0.77
N LEU A 264 16.12 -1.38 1.65
CA LEU A 264 15.18 -0.46 2.31
C LEU A 264 15.96 0.56 3.13
N GLU A 265 16.96 0.13 3.89
CA GLU A 265 17.83 1.04 4.63
C GLU A 265 18.54 2.04 3.71
N GLN A 266 19.04 1.59 2.54
CA GLN A 266 19.63 2.51 1.57
C GLN A 266 18.59 3.50 1.00
N LEU A 267 17.35 3.05 0.77
CA LEU A 267 16.27 3.90 0.29
C LEU A 267 15.95 5.03 1.28
N LEU A 268 15.91 4.72 2.59
CA LEU A 268 15.69 5.69 3.65
C LEU A 268 16.80 6.75 3.74
N LYS A 269 18.02 6.42 3.30
CA LYS A 269 19.15 7.36 3.21
C LYS A 269 19.09 8.23 1.95
N ASP A 270 18.56 7.69 0.86
CA ASP A 270 18.54 8.34 -0.46
C ASP A 270 17.37 9.31 -0.64
N PHE A 271 16.27 9.13 0.09
CA PHE A 271 15.04 9.91 -0.07
C PHE A 271 14.41 10.31 1.28
N ARG A 272 13.64 11.40 1.26
CA ARG A 272 12.88 11.87 2.42
C ARG A 272 11.50 11.21 2.43
N PHE A 273 11.16 10.60 3.56
CA PHE A 273 9.87 9.94 3.75
C PHE A 273 9.10 10.49 4.95
N SER A 274 7.78 10.40 4.87
CA SER A 274 6.87 10.54 6.00
C SER A 274 5.63 9.67 5.77
N THR A 275 4.61 9.89 6.61
CA THR A 275 3.29 9.30 6.44
C THR A 275 2.62 9.80 5.15
N VAL A 276 1.61 9.07 4.68
CA VAL A 276 0.79 9.45 3.52
C VAL A 276 0.13 10.80 3.76
N SER A 277 -0.47 11.01 4.94
CA SER A 277 -1.10 12.29 5.28
C SER A 277 -0.11 13.46 5.32
N GLU A 278 1.09 13.29 5.88
CA GLU A 278 2.15 14.30 5.84
C GLU A 278 2.59 14.62 4.41
N SER A 279 2.73 13.59 3.58
CA SER A 279 3.12 13.74 2.17
C SER A 279 2.06 14.49 1.36
N PHE A 280 0.77 14.23 1.62
CA PHE A 280 -0.33 15.01 1.05
C PHE A 280 -0.31 16.48 1.50
N ARG A 281 -0.02 16.75 2.78
CA ARG A 281 0.04 18.11 3.33
C ARG A 281 1.21 18.90 2.76
N ALA A 282 2.37 18.26 2.60
CA ALA A 282 3.57 18.87 2.04
C ALA A 282 3.46 19.15 0.54
N TYR A 283 2.52 18.52 -0.18
CA TYR A 283 2.36 18.66 -1.62
C TYR A 283 1.23 19.63 -1.99
N SER A 284 1.61 20.74 -2.65
CA SER A 284 0.71 21.85 -3.00
C SER A 284 0.66 22.25 -4.48
N PRO A 285 0.53 21.36 -5.47
CA PRO A 285 0.06 21.77 -6.79
C PRO A 285 -1.45 21.55 -6.92
N GLU A 286 -2.04 22.32 -7.84
CA GLU A 286 -3.46 22.34 -8.21
C GLU A 286 -4.07 20.93 -8.13
N ARG A 287 -4.87 20.70 -7.09
CA ARG A 287 -5.53 19.42 -6.86
C ARG A 287 -6.58 19.23 -7.94
N GLN A 288 -6.19 18.54 -9.00
CA GLN A 288 -7.10 18.12 -10.04
C GLN A 288 -8.22 17.29 -9.39
N THR A 289 -9.47 17.68 -9.65
CA THR A 289 -10.63 16.86 -9.29
C THR A 289 -11.10 16.13 -10.52
N LEU A 290 -11.12 14.80 -10.46
CA LEU A 290 -11.54 13.92 -11.55
C LEU A 290 -12.79 13.13 -11.14
N SER A 291 -13.72 12.94 -12.06
CA SER A 291 -14.75 11.91 -11.89
C SER A 291 -14.15 10.50 -12.08
N THR A 292 -14.85 9.50 -11.55
CA THR A 292 -14.63 8.07 -11.83
C THR A 292 -14.46 7.78 -13.33
N ARG A 293 -15.30 8.37 -14.20
CA ARG A 293 -15.21 8.23 -15.66
C ARG A 293 -13.92 8.81 -16.23
N GLN A 294 -13.52 10.00 -15.77
CA GLN A 294 -12.28 10.64 -16.23
C GLN A 294 -11.03 9.84 -15.82
N ILE A 295 -11.05 9.17 -14.66
CA ILE A 295 -9.96 8.28 -14.22
C ILE A 295 -9.80 7.08 -15.17
N LEU A 296 -10.91 6.60 -15.76
CA LEU A 296 -10.91 5.54 -16.77
C LEU A 296 -10.53 6.05 -18.18
N GLY A 297 -10.30 7.35 -18.36
CA GLY A 297 -10.09 7.95 -19.67
C GLY A 297 -11.36 7.99 -20.55
N ILE A 298 -12.54 7.89 -19.93
CA ILE A 298 -13.84 8.01 -20.61
C ILE A 298 -14.28 9.47 -20.54
N ALA A 299 -14.60 10.06 -21.70
CA ALA A 299 -15.08 11.42 -21.85
C ALA A 299 -16.50 11.62 -21.25
#